data_AF-K9TE49-F1
#
_entry.id   AF-K9TE49-F1
#
_cell.length_a   1.000
_cell.length_b   1.000
_cell.length_c   1.000
_cell.angle_alpha   90.00
_cell.angle_beta   90.00
_cell.angle_gamma   90.00
#
_symmetry.space_group_name_H-M   'P 1'
#
loop_
_entity.id
_entity.type
_entity.pdbx_description
1 polymer ?
#
loop_
_entity_poly.entity_id
_entity_poly.type
_entity_poly.pdbx_seq_one_letter_code
_entity_poly.pdbx_strand_id
1 'polypeptide(L)' 'MQPESNIEKIVERIFLTHRITRDDQRIFMMTLLSKDSLSSKEQILIDRVFEALRQGLLRVVD' A
#
# COMPACT_ATOMS: atom_id res chain seq x y z
N MET A 1 -16.27 -6.12 14.05
CA MET A 1 -15.42 -5.34 13.11
C MET A 1 -14.03 -5.96 13.16
N GLN A 2 -13.55 -6.58 12.08
CA GLN A 2 -12.16 -7.05 12.05
C GLN A 2 -11.24 -5.82 12.05
N PRO A 3 -10.14 -5.82 12.80
CA PRO A 3 -9.20 -4.70 12.77
C PRO A 3 -8.69 -4.52 11.34
N GLU A 4 -8.76 -3.29 10.83
CA GLU A 4 -8.17 -2.92 9.54
C GLU A 4 -6.70 -3.34 9.51
N SER A 5 -6.31 -4.06 8.47
CA SER A 5 -4.92 -4.46 8.28
C SER A 5 -4.03 -3.22 8.15
N ASN A 6 -2.78 -3.30 8.60
CA ASN A 6 -1.81 -2.20 8.41
C ASN A 6 -1.68 -1.78 6.94
N ILE A 7 -1.90 -2.71 6.00
CA ILE A 7 -1.88 -2.45 4.55
C ILE A 7 -3.02 -1.51 4.14
N GLU A 8 -4.24 -1.72 4.64
CA GLU A 8 -5.40 -0.89 4.29
C GLU A 8 -5.18 0.58 4.66
N LYS A 9 -4.66 0.84 5.86
CA LYS A 9 -4.39 2.20 6.34
C LYS A 9 -3.30 2.90 5.55
N ILE A 10 -2.25 2.17 5.16
CA ILE A 10 -1.17 2.73 4.33
C ILE A 10 -1.71 3.08 2.94
N VAL A 11 -2.49 2.17 2.34
CA VAL A 11 -3.09 2.37 1.02
C VAL A 11 -4.03 3.58 1.05
N GLU A 12 -4.88 3.68 2.07
CA GLU A 12 -5.76 4.84 2.25
C GLU A 12 -4.96 6.15 2.33
N ARG A 13 -3.92 6.21 3.18
CA ARG A 13 -3.05 7.40 3.28
C ARG A 13 -2.38 7.75 1.95
N ILE A 14 -1.89 6.77 1.20
CA ILE A 14 -1.26 6.97 -0.11
C ILE A 14 -2.27 7.61 -1.09
N PHE A 15 -3.49 7.09 -1.15
CA PHE A 15 -4.52 7.63 -2.03
C PHE A 15 -5.02 9.01 -1.60
N LEU A 16 -5.10 9.28 -0.29
CA LEU A 16 -5.46 10.61 0.22
C LEU A 16 -4.42 11.68 -0.11
N THR A 17 -3.14 11.31 -0.11
CA THR A 17 -2.04 12.25 -0.33
C THR A 17 -1.53 12.28 -1.77
N HIS A 18 -1.98 11.32 -2.60
CA HIS A 18 -1.44 11.00 -3.93
C HIS A 18 0.08 10.78 -3.95
N ARG A 19 0.64 10.40 -2.80
CA ARG A 19 2.08 10.33 -2.55
C ARG A 19 2.42 9.01 -1.89
N ILE A 20 3.54 8.44 -2.31
CA ILE A 20 4.16 7.31 -1.63
C ILE A 20 5.49 7.79 -1.10
N THR A 21 5.60 7.95 0.22
CA THR A 21 6.84 8.32 0.89
C THR A 21 7.77 7.12 1.03
N ARG A 22 9.06 7.37 1.35
CA ARG A 22 10.00 6.29 1.72
C ARG A 22 9.55 5.50 2.94
N ASP A 23 8.89 6.16 3.89
CA ASP A 23 8.34 5.50 5.06
C ASP A 23 7.15 4.61 4.69
N ASP A 24 6.29 5.04 3.77
CA ASP A 24 5.21 4.19 3.24
C ASP A 24 5.78 2.92 2.61
N GLN A 25 6.80 3.06 1.75
CA GLN A 25 7.48 1.91 1.14
C GLN A 25 8.07 0.97 2.18
N ARG A 26 8.75 1.51 3.21
CA ARG A 26 9.36 0.69 4.27
C ARG A 26 8.31 -0.10 5.03
N ILE A 27 7.25 0.55 5.48
CA ILE A 27 6.18 -0.11 6.26
C ILE A 27 5.47 -1.15 5.38
N PHE A 28 5.22 -0.82 4.11
CA PHE A 28 4.62 -1.75 3.16
C PHE A 28 5.49 -3.00 2.97
N MET A 29 6.79 -2.83 2.69
CA MET A 29 7.73 -3.93 2.54
C MET A 29 7.87 -4.77 3.81
N MET A 30 7.99 -4.14 4.99
CA MET A 30 8.05 -4.87 6.25
C MET A 30 6.79 -5.71 6.48
N THR A 31 5.61 -5.17 6.16
CA THR A 31 4.33 -5.86 6.32
C THR A 31 4.16 -7.01 5.32
N LEU A 32 4.69 -6.87 4.11
CA LEU A 32 4.70 -7.93 3.10
C LEU A 32 5.65 -9.07 3.48
N LEU A 33 6.87 -8.72 3.90
CA LEU A 33 7.90 -9.69 4.25
C LEU A 33 7.62 -10.43 5.56
N SER A 34 6.81 -9.86 6.46
CA SER A 34 6.42 -10.53 7.71
C SER A 34 5.31 -11.57 7.54
N LYS A 35 4.76 -11.74 6.34
CA LYS A 35 3.63 -12.63 6.07
C LYS A 35 4.07 -13.81 5.22
N ASP A 36 3.58 -14.99 5.56
CA ASP A 36 3.80 -16.21 4.77
C ASP A 36 3.07 -16.14 3.41
N SER A 37 1.95 -15.42 3.35
CA SER A 37 1.20 -15.15 2.11
C SER A 37 0.31 -13.92 2.22
N LEU A 38 -0.02 -13.33 1.07
CA LEU A 38 -0.99 -12.25 0.95
C LEU A 38 -2.42 -12.81 0.89
N SER A 39 -3.34 -12.18 1.62
CA SER A 39 -4.76 -12.43 1.40
C SER A 39 -5.23 -11.83 0.06
N SER A 40 -6.31 -12.36 -0.52
CA SER A 40 -6.87 -11.83 -1.78
C SER A 40 -7.23 -10.34 -1.68
N LYS A 41 -7.71 -9.89 -0.51
CA LYS A 41 -8.03 -8.47 -0.27
C LYS A 41 -6.77 -7.60 -0.34
N GLU A 42 -5.67 -8.07 0.23
CA GLU A 42 -4.40 -7.35 0.24
C GLU A 42 -3.76 -7.32 -1.13
N GLN A 43 -3.84 -8.41 -1.89
CA GLN A 43 -3.41 -8.45 -3.28
C GLN A 43 -4.14 -7.38 -4.11
N ILE A 44 -5.47 -7.29 -3.99
CA ILE A 44 -6.27 -6.27 -4.70
C ILE A 44 -5.82 -4.85 -4.34
N LEU A 45 -5.50 -4.59 -3.06
CA LEU A 45 -5.04 -3.27 -2.60
C LEU A 45 -3.66 -2.93 -3.17
N ILE A 46 -2.75 -3.90 -3.21
CA ILE A 46 -1.40 -3.75 -3.80
C ILE A 46 -1.51 -3.47 -5.30
N ASP A 47 -2.29 -4.27 -6.02
CA ASP A 47 -2.49 -4.13 -7.46
C ASP A 47 -3.06 -2.74 -7.79
N ARG A 48 -3.98 -2.24 -6.97
CA ARG A 48 -4.54 -0.89 -7.12
C ARG A 48 -3.49 0.21 -6.95
N VAL A 49 -2.61 0.10 -5.96
CA VAL A 49 -1.50 1.06 -5.77
C VAL A 49 -0.53 1.01 -6.96
N PHE A 50 -0.18 -0.20 -7.41
CA PHE A 50 0.72 -0.39 -8.54
C PHE A 50 0.15 0.22 -9.83
N GLU A 51 -1.12 -0.03 -10.12
CA GLU A 51 -1.76 0.53 -11.31
C GLU A 51 -1.86 2.06 -11.24
N ALA A 52 -2.18 2.63 -10.08
CA ALA A 52 -2.22 4.07 -9.89
C ALA A 52 -0.83 4.73 -10.01
N LEU A 53 0.24 4.04 -9.61
CA LEU A 53 1.61 4.45 -9.90
C LEU A 53 1.91 4.42 -11.40
N ARG A 54 1.55 3.32 -12.08
CA ARG A 54 1.78 3.14 -13.53
C ARG A 54 1.07 4.21 -14.36
N GLN A 55 -0.12 4.62 -13.93
CA GLN A 55 -0.91 5.68 -14.56
C GLN A 55 -0.45 7.10 -14.19
N GLY A 56 0.49 7.24 -13.24
CA GLY A 56 0.98 8.54 -12.77
C GLY A 56 0.02 9.29 -11.82
N LEU A 57 -1.02 8.61 -11.32
CA LEU A 57 -1.97 9.13 -10.32
C LEU A 57 -1.33 9.20 -8.92
N LEU A 58 -0.42 8.27 -8.65
CA LEU A 58 0.44 8.30 -7.48
C LEU A 58 1.86 8.66 -7.90
N ARG A 59 2.57 9.38 -7.04
CA ARG A 59 4.00 9.63 -7.21
C ARG A 59 4.76 9.17 -5.99
N VAL A 60 5.89 8.51 -6.23
CA VAL A 60 6.87 8.30 -5.17
C VAL A 60 7.54 9.65 -4.89
N VAL A 61 7.53 10.04 -3.62
CA VAL A 61 8.15 11.26 -3.13
C VAL A 61 9.09 10.89 -1.98
N ASP A 62 10.12 11.71 -1.78
CA ASP A 62 11.10 11.49 -0.71
C ASP A 62 10.50 11.84 0.66
#